data_AF-A0A2E0GU67-F1
#
_entry.id   AF-A0A2E0GU67-F1
#
_cell.length_a   1.000
_cell.length_b   1.000
_cell.length_c   1.000
_cell.angle_alpha   90.00
_cell.angle_beta   90.00
_cell.angle_gamma   90.00
#
_symmetry.space_group_name_H-M   'P 1'
#
loop_
_entity.id
_entity.type
_entity.pdbx_description
1 polymer ?
#
loop_
_entity_poly.entity_id
_entity_poly.type
_entity_poly.pdbx_seq_one_letter_code
_entity_poly.pdbx_strand_id
1 'polypeptide(L)'
;MPVMKKEIELDDGRKIWVRQASGMERLKITNIQGKAFRKMRHAGSPEDWTDEQNEEFALIVDEMGGGIESQISTWVPPCILDEDIDPNMLTFDELNTILQFVRGDDTEGSVPFQSSS
;
A
#
# COMPACT_ATOMS: atom_id res chain seq x y z
N MET A 1 -8.36 -12.15 -3.24
CA MET A 1 -8.78 -11.47 -4.49
C MET A 1 -7.66 -11.61 -5.51
N PRO A 2 -7.97 -11.74 -6.81
CA PRO A 2 -6.96 -11.68 -7.85
C PRO A 2 -6.22 -10.34 -7.77
N VAL A 3 -4.92 -10.34 -8.08
CA VAL A 3 -4.12 -9.11 -8.16
C VAL A 3 -4.65 -8.29 -9.33
N MET A 4 -4.99 -7.03 -9.07
CA MET A 4 -5.46 -6.10 -10.11
C MET A 4 -4.29 -5.26 -10.63
N LYS A 5 -4.45 -4.68 -11.82
CA LYS A 5 -3.59 -3.63 -12.37
C LYS A 5 -4.42 -2.43 -12.82
N LYS A 6 -3.82 -1.25 -12.82
CA LYS A 6 -4.42 0.03 -13.20
C LYS A 6 -3.39 0.89 -13.91
N GLU A 7 -3.85 1.65 -14.89
CA GLU A 7 -3.07 2.73 -15.50
C GLU A 7 -3.25 3.99 -14.65
N ILE A 8 -2.14 4.59 -14.23
CA ILE A 8 -2.09 5.81 -13.41
C ILE A 8 -1.39 6.89 -14.23
N GLU A 9 -2.00 8.06 -14.32
CA GLU A 9 -1.42 9.25 -14.95
C GLU A 9 -0.58 10.02 -13.92
N LEU A 10 0.68 10.27 -14.27
CA LEU A 10 1.65 11.07 -13.51
C LEU A 10 1.41 12.56 -13.74
N ASP A 11 1.99 13.40 -12.89
CA ASP A 11 1.83 14.86 -12.94
C ASP A 11 2.37 15.47 -14.24
N ASP A 12 3.34 14.80 -14.87
CA ASP A 12 3.92 15.18 -16.16
C ASP A 12 3.14 14.64 -17.37
N GLY A 13 1.99 13.99 -17.13
CA GLY A 13 1.11 13.41 -18.15
C GLY A 13 1.55 12.05 -18.68
N ARG A 14 2.68 11.50 -18.21
CA ARG A 14 3.03 10.10 -18.51
C ARG A 14 2.02 9.16 -17.85
N LYS A 15 1.79 8.01 -18.46
CA LYS A 15 0.91 6.98 -17.92
C LYS A 15 1.72 5.73 -17.62
N ILE A 16 1.52 5.18 -16.43
CA ILE A 16 2.22 4.00 -15.96
C ILE A 16 1.23 2.91 -15.55
N TRP A 17 1.60 1.66 -15.81
CA TRP A 17 0.90 0.49 -15.34
C TRP A 17 1.43 0.08 -13.97
N VAL A 18 0.53 0.02 -13.01
CA VAL A 18 0.83 -0.43 -11.65
C VAL A 18 -0.04 -1.64 -11.35
N ARG A 19 0.48 -2.63 -10.63
CA ARG A 19 -0.30 -3.73 -10.06
C ARG A 19 -0.44 -3.62 -8.55
N GLN A 20 -1.44 -4.30 -7.99
CA GLN A 20 -1.55 -4.45 -6.54
C GLN A 20 -0.40 -5.30 -5.98
N ALA A 21 -0.07 -5.07 -4.71
CA ALA A 21 0.83 -5.95 -3.99
C ALA A 21 0.19 -7.34 -3.84
N SER A 22 0.94 -8.38 -4.21
CA SER A 22 0.55 -9.77 -4.04
C SER A 22 0.52 -10.18 -2.56
N GLY A 23 -0.07 -11.34 -2.27
CA GLY A 23 -0.13 -11.85 -0.89
C GLY A 23 1.25 -11.98 -0.23
N MET A 24 2.28 -12.37 -0.97
CA MET A 24 3.64 -12.52 -0.44
C MET A 24 4.28 -11.17 -0.13
N GLU A 25 4.11 -10.19 -1.01
CA GLU A 25 4.63 -8.84 -0.80
C GLU A 25 3.95 -8.18 0.41
N ARG A 26 2.64 -8.40 0.59
CA ARG A 26 1.87 -7.85 1.71
C ARG A 26 2.24 -8.49 3.05
N LEU A 27 2.68 -9.75 3.04
CA LEU A 27 2.87 -10.57 4.23
C LEU A 27 3.73 -9.90 5.31
N LYS A 28 4.83 -9.23 4.93
CA LYS A 28 5.74 -8.58 5.89
C LYS A 28 5.02 -7.51 6.72
N ILE A 29 4.36 -6.56 6.07
CA ILE A 29 3.67 -5.45 6.74
C ILE A 29 2.39 -5.93 7.43
N THR A 30 1.62 -6.84 6.81
CA THR A 30 0.44 -7.42 7.44
C THR A 30 0.79 -8.15 8.75
N ASN A 31 1.95 -8.82 8.81
CA ASN A 31 2.44 -9.41 10.05
C ASN A 31 2.82 -8.37 11.11
N ILE A 32 3.36 -7.22 10.71
CA ILE A 32 3.65 -6.09 11.61
C ILE A 32 2.34 -5.52 12.17
N GLN A 33 1.38 -5.21 11.30
CA GLN A 33 0.05 -4.74 11.70
C GLN A 33 -0.62 -5.73 12.66
N GLY A 34 -0.57 -7.03 12.37
CA GLY A 34 -1.11 -8.05 13.27
C GLY A 34 -0.42 -8.12 14.64
N LYS A 35 0.88 -7.80 14.72
CA LYS A 35 1.60 -7.67 16.00
C LYS A 35 1.21 -6.37 16.73
N ALA A 36 1.07 -5.26 16.02
CA ALA A 36 0.61 -3.99 16.57
C ALA A 36 -0.81 -4.11 17.13
N PHE A 37 -1.73 -4.77 16.41
CA PHE A 37 -3.09 -5.04 16.89
C PHE A 37 -3.12 -5.81 18.19
N ARG A 38 -2.17 -6.75 18.41
CA ARG A 38 -2.07 -7.46 19.68
C ARG A 38 -1.66 -6.56 20.85
N LYS A 39 -0.91 -5.49 20.60
CA LYS A 39 -0.56 -4.48 21.61
C LYS A 39 -1.76 -3.57 21.92
N MET A 40 -2.61 -3.31 20.93
CA MET A 40 -3.86 -2.54 21.06
C MET A 40 -5.06 -3.33 21.58
N ARG A 41 -4.89 -4.55 22.10
CA ARG A 41 -6.01 -5.37 22.61
C ARG A 41 -6.85 -4.68 23.69
N HIS A 42 -6.22 -3.78 24.45
CA HIS A 42 -6.88 -3.02 25.51
C HIS A 42 -7.87 -1.99 24.97
N ALA A 43 -7.70 -1.56 23.72
CA ALA A 43 -8.56 -0.58 23.04
C ALA A 43 -9.83 -1.21 22.44
N GLY A 44 -9.96 -2.54 22.43
CA GLY A 44 -11.13 -3.22 21.86
C GLY A 44 -11.11 -3.28 20.34
N SER A 45 -12.29 -3.28 19.72
CA SER A 45 -12.44 -3.42 18.27
C SER A 45 -12.01 -2.16 17.51
N PRO A 46 -11.24 -2.28 16.40
CA PRO A 46 -10.70 -1.13 15.67
C PRO A 46 -11.74 -0.18 15.08
N GLU A 47 -12.93 -0.70 14.73
CA GLU A 47 -14.05 0.09 14.22
C GLU A 47 -14.59 1.11 15.23
N ASP A 48 -14.32 0.93 16.52
CA ASP A 48 -14.78 1.79 17.61
C ASP A 48 -13.64 2.64 18.21
N TRP A 49 -12.44 2.58 17.65
CA TRP A 49 -11.28 3.30 18.20
C TRP A 49 -11.45 4.81 18.07
N THR A 50 -11.04 5.53 19.12
CA THR A 50 -10.92 6.99 19.07
C THR A 50 -9.77 7.40 18.16
N ASP A 51 -9.71 8.70 17.80
CA ASP A 51 -8.61 9.23 17.01
C ASP A 51 -7.25 9.01 17.71
N GLU A 52 -7.19 9.16 19.04
CA GLU A 52 -5.98 8.92 19.82
C GLU A 52 -5.55 7.45 19.80
N GLN A 53 -6.50 6.51 19.82
CA GLN A 53 -6.20 5.07 19.72
C GLN A 53 -5.73 4.70 18.31
N ASN A 54 -6.31 5.32 17.29
CA ASN A 54 -5.83 5.16 15.91
C ASN A 54 -4.40 5.71 15.76
N GLU A 55 -4.09 6.85 16.37
CA GLU A 55 -2.75 7.43 16.39
C GLU A 55 -1.76 6.52 17.14
N GLU A 56 -2.12 6.01 18.32
CA GLU A 56 -1.29 5.06 19.07
C GLU A 56 -0.98 3.81 18.23
N PHE A 57 -1.99 3.24 17.58
CA PHE A 57 -1.77 2.11 16.68
C PHE A 57 -0.84 2.46 15.53
N ALA A 58 -1.03 3.62 14.89
CA ALA A 58 -0.19 4.08 13.79
C ALA A 58 1.28 4.23 14.22
N LEU A 59 1.52 4.81 15.41
CA LEU A 59 2.85 4.94 15.99
C LEU A 59 3.49 3.57 16.26
N ILE A 60 2.75 2.63 16.85
CA ILE A 60 3.26 1.27 17.07
C ILE A 60 3.62 0.59 15.75
N VAL A 61 2.79 0.75 14.71
CA VAL A 61 3.07 0.20 13.37
C VAL A 61 4.33 0.83 12.79
N ASP A 62 4.49 2.14 12.91
CA ASP A 62 5.66 2.88 12.42
C ASP A 62 6.96 2.45 13.11
N GLU A 63 6.97 2.41 14.45
CA GLU A 63 8.10 1.92 15.27
C GLU A 63 8.51 0.49 14.92
N MET A 64 7.57 -0.33 14.46
CA MET A 64 7.80 -1.70 14.03
C MET A 64 8.25 -1.84 12.57
N GLY A 65 8.47 -0.73 11.86
CA GLY A 65 8.87 -0.70 10.44
C GLY A 65 7.73 -1.03 9.49
N GLY A 66 6.49 -0.75 9.90
CA GLY A 66 5.27 -0.93 9.10
C GLY A 66 4.64 0.37 8.62
N GLY A 67 5.28 1.52 8.90
CA GLY A 67 4.77 2.85 8.55
C GLY A 67 4.70 3.12 7.05
N ILE A 68 4.24 4.31 6.68
CA ILE A 68 4.02 4.69 5.27
C ILE A 68 5.32 4.60 4.47
N GLU A 69 6.43 5.13 5.00
CA GLU A 69 7.74 5.07 4.33
C GLU A 69 8.13 3.62 4.00
N SER A 70 8.01 2.72 4.99
CA SER A 70 8.34 1.30 4.82
C SER A 70 7.42 0.61 3.80
N GLN A 71 6.15 1.01 3.74
CA GLN A 71 5.21 0.49 2.77
C GLN A 71 5.52 0.98 1.36
N ILE A 72 5.82 2.27 1.18
CA ILE A 72 6.25 2.83 -0.11
C ILE A 72 7.51 2.11 -0.59
N SER A 73 8.56 2.07 0.25
CA SER A 73 9.85 1.48 -0.14
C SER A 73 9.75 -0.01 -0.47
N THR A 74 8.84 -0.74 0.18
CA THR A 74 8.70 -2.20 0.02
C THR A 74 7.77 -2.56 -1.13
N TRP A 75 6.68 -1.82 -1.31
CA TRP A 75 5.59 -2.24 -2.21
C TRP A 75 5.55 -1.45 -3.51
N VAL A 76 5.87 -0.16 -3.52
CA VAL A 76 5.70 0.66 -4.73
C VAL A 76 6.67 0.24 -5.85
N PRO A 77 8.00 0.18 -5.64
CA PRO A 77 8.94 -0.17 -6.71
C PRO A 77 8.63 -1.48 -7.44
N PRO A 78 8.41 -2.64 -6.77
CA PRO A 78 8.14 -3.89 -7.47
C PRO A 78 6.74 -3.98 -8.10
N CYS A 79 5.86 -3.03 -7.81
CA CYS A 79 4.49 -2.99 -8.33
C CYS A 79 4.34 -2.09 -9.56
N ILE A 80 5.31 -1.25 -9.88
CA ILE A 80 5.39 -0.53 -11.16
C ILE A 80 5.82 -1.53 -12.23
N LEU A 81 5.04 -1.64 -13.30
CA LEU A 81 5.25 -2.63 -14.37
C LEU A 81 6.11 -2.07 -15.52
N ASP A 82 6.19 -0.75 -15.64
CA ASP A 82 7.02 -0.09 -16.66
C ASP A 82 8.46 0.02 -16.17
N GLU A 83 9.38 -0.69 -16.82
CA GLU A 83 10.79 -0.79 -16.43
C GLU A 83 11.57 0.53 -16.55
N ASP A 84 11.07 1.49 -17.35
CA ASP A 84 11.71 2.78 -17.60
C ASP A 84 11.42 3.82 -16.51
N ILE A 85 10.62 3.48 -15.50
CA ILE A 85 10.25 4.38 -14.41
C ILE A 85 11.17 4.14 -13.20
N ASP A 86 12.00 5.13 -12.89
CA ASP A 86 12.71 5.20 -11.61
C ASP A 86 11.77 5.74 -10.53
N PRO A 87 11.44 4.96 -9.47
CA PRO A 87 10.57 5.43 -8.39
C PRO A 87 11.09 6.68 -7.67
N ASN A 88 12.40 6.96 -7.73
CA ASN A 88 12.98 8.17 -7.11
C ASN A 88 12.66 9.46 -7.89
N MET A 89 12.13 9.33 -9.11
CA MET A 89 11.69 10.47 -9.92
C MET A 89 10.23 10.84 -9.66
N LEU A 90 9.51 10.04 -8.88
CA LEU A 90 8.10 10.27 -8.56
C LEU A 90 7.98 11.30 -7.43
N THR A 91 6.95 12.14 -7.53
CA THR A 91 6.58 13.06 -6.45
C THR A 91 6.01 12.29 -5.27
N PHE A 92 5.94 12.93 -4.11
CA PHE A 92 5.31 12.33 -2.94
C PHE A 92 3.82 12.02 -3.17
N ASP A 93 3.11 12.89 -3.90
CA ASP A 93 1.69 12.72 -4.20
C ASP A 93 1.46 11.56 -5.16
N GLU A 94 2.33 11.39 -6.16
CA GLU A 94 2.33 10.23 -7.06
C GLU A 94 2.60 8.94 -6.28
N LEU A 95 3.61 8.91 -5.40
CA LEU A 95 3.92 7.75 -4.56
C LEU A 95 2.74 7.36 -3.67
N ASN A 96 2.03 8.33 -3.09
CA ASN A 96 0.83 8.06 -2.27
C ASN A 96 -0.34 7.54 -3.12
N THR A 97 -0.57 8.14 -4.29
CA THR A 97 -1.60 7.68 -5.23
C THR A 97 -1.36 6.23 -5.64
N ILE A 98 -0.11 5.92 -6.00
CA ILE A 98 0.31 4.56 -6.35
C ILE A 98 0.14 3.63 -5.15
N LEU A 99 0.54 4.05 -3.95
CA LEU A 99 0.41 3.24 -2.74
C LEU A 99 -1.05 2.89 -2.41
N GLN A 100 -1.99 3.83 -2.55
CA GLN A 100 -3.43 3.59 -2.33
C GLN A 100 -3.93 2.47 -3.25
N PHE A 101 -3.56 2.52 -4.53
CA PHE A 101 -3.89 1.44 -5.46
C PHE A 101 -3.19 0.13 -5.07
N VAL A 102 -1.90 0.16 -4.77
CA VAL A 102 -1.08 -1.01 -4.43
C VAL A 102 -1.62 -1.76 -3.19
N ARG A 103 -2.15 -1.03 -2.20
CA ARG A 103 -2.83 -1.59 -1.01
C ARG A 103 -4.18 -2.23 -1.34
N GLY A 104 -4.81 -1.80 -2.42
CA GLY A 104 -6.16 -2.16 -2.81
C GLY A 104 -7.23 -1.26 -2.19
N ASP A 105 -6.86 -0.04 -1.78
CA ASP A 105 -7.79 0.95 -1.22
C ASP A 105 -8.63 1.61 -2.33
N ASP A 106 -8.08 1.65 -3.56
CA ASP A 106 -8.76 2.05 -4.79
C ASP A 106 -8.76 0.89 -5.80
N THR A 107 -9.93 0.55 -6.33
CA THR A 107 -10.10 -0.46 -7.40
C THR A 107 -10.81 0.08 -8.64
N GLU A 108 -11.16 1.37 -8.66
CA GLU A 108 -11.86 1.99 -9.79
C GLU A 108 -10.98 1.98 -11.04
N GLY A 109 -11.57 1.54 -12.16
CA GLY A 109 -10.86 1.43 -13.45
C GLY A 109 -9.80 0.32 -13.51
N SER A 110 -9.68 -0.53 -12.47
CA SER A 110 -8.71 -1.62 -12.45
C SER A 110 -9.17 -2.86 -13.21
N VAL A 111 -8.22 -3.60 -13.78
CA VAL A 111 -8.45 -4.87 -14.50
C VAL A 111 -7.60 -5.99 -13.89
N PRO A 112 -7.97 -7.27 -14.04
CA PRO A 112 -7.14 -8.38 -13.56
C PRO A 112 -5.72 -8.33 -14.15
N PHE A 113 -4.69 -8.46 -13.31
CA PHE A 113 -3.28 -8.44 -13.74
C PHE A 113 -2.94 -9.63 -14.63
N GLN A 114 -3.43 -10.81 -14.27
CA GLN A 114 -3.39 -12.01 -15.08
C GLN A 114 -4.83 -12.48 -15.31
N SER A 115 -5.44 -12.02 -16.40
CA SER A 115 -6.57 -12.74 -16.99
C SER A 115 -6.02 -14.06 -17.51
N SER A 116 -6.46 -15.20 -16.96
CA SER A 116 -6.19 -16.53 -17.52
C SER A 116 -6.39 -16.48 -19.04
N SER A 117 -5.32 -16.76 -19.79
CA SER A 117 -5.44 -17.18 -21.19
C SER A 117 -5.84 -18.64 -21.24
#